data_AF-A0A4Y2IM37-F1
#
_entry.id   AF-A0A4Y2IM37-F1
#
_cell.length_a   1.000
_cell.length_b   1.000
_cell.length_c   1.000
_cell.angle_alpha   90.00
_cell.angle_beta   90.00
_cell.angle_gamma   90.00
#
_symmetry.space_group_name_H-M   'P 1'
#
loop_
_entity.id
_entity.type
_entity.pdbx_description
1 polymer ?
#
loop_
_entity_poly.entity_id
_entity_poly.type
_entity_poly.pdbx_seq_one_letter_code
_entity_poly.pdbx_strand_id
1 'polypeptide(L)'
;MIRERPTKFLIDSAATTHICNQKDWFSNFKPIYPTEVSVEGSSRSRLEGDSSAKAVGVGDIKFTTLDIKDKVEINFKMYYMYPR
;
A
#
# COMPACT_ATOMS: atom_id res chain seq x y z
N MET A 1 6.32 5.31 -27.53
CA MET A 1 5.19 5.39 -26.58
C MET A 1 5.39 4.32 -25.52
N ILE A 2 5.68 4.73 -24.27
CA ILE A 2 5.68 3.80 -23.14
C ILE A 2 4.21 3.51 -22.86
N ARG A 3 3.77 2.28 -23.13
CA ARG A 3 2.42 1.84 -22.77
C ARG A 3 2.43 1.67 -21.25
N GLU A 4 1.94 2.67 -20.53
CA GLU A 4 1.68 2.53 -19.10
C GLU A 4 0.72 1.35 -18.92
N ARG A 5 1.23 0.28 -18.32
CA ARG A 5 0.38 -0.85 -17.94
C ARG A 5 -0.48 -0.35 -16.78
N PRO A 6 -1.82 -0.45 -16.84
CA PRO A 6 -2.64 -0.10 -15.70
C PRO A 6 -2.24 -1.03 -14.54
N THR A 7 -1.67 -0.44 -13.50
CA THR A 7 -1.24 -1.20 -12.33
C THR A 7 -2.49 -1.64 -11.58
N LYS A 8 -2.69 -2.96 -11.49
CA LYS A 8 -3.86 -3.55 -10.81
C LYS A 8 -3.50 -3.89 -9.37
N PHE A 9 -4.33 -3.47 -8.43
CA PHE A 9 -4.21 -3.79 -7.00
C PHE A 9 -5.37 -4.64 -6.56
N LEU A 10 -5.10 -5.55 -5.63
CA LEU A 10 -6.11 -6.22 -4.85
C LEU A 10 -6.13 -5.56 -3.48
N ILE A 11 -7.28 -5.06 -3.07
CA ILE A 11 -7.52 -4.53 -1.74
C ILE A 11 -8.40 -5.56 -1.03
N ASP A 12 -7.87 -6.17 0.02
CA ASP A 12 -8.64 -7.08 0.86
C ASP A 12 -9.40 -6.27 1.91
N SER A 13 -10.73 -6.19 1.81
CA SER A 13 -11.55 -5.44 2.75
C SER A 13 -11.52 -5.99 4.18
N ALA A 14 -11.07 -7.24 4.39
CA ALA A 14 -10.87 -7.81 5.71
C ALA A 14 -9.52 -7.40 6.33
N ALA A 15 -8.60 -6.85 5.55
CA ALA A 15 -7.30 -6.42 6.05
C ALA A 15 -7.43 -5.12 6.87
N THR A 16 -6.85 -5.12 8.07
CA THR A 16 -6.81 -3.92 8.93
C THR A 16 -5.72 -2.93 8.54
N THR A 17 -4.72 -3.42 7.79
CA THR A 17 -3.56 -2.64 7.39
C THR A 17 -3.21 -2.96 5.94
N HIS A 18 -3.04 -1.92 5.12
CA HIS A 18 -2.58 -2.05 3.75
C HIS A 18 -1.20 -1.39 3.58
N ILE A 19 -0.32 -2.07 2.86
CA ILE A 19 1.08 -1.68 2.65
C ILE A 19 1.26 -1.28 1.19
N CYS A 20 1.92 -0.14 0.95
CA CYS A 20 2.27 0.34 -0.39
C CYS A 20 3.78 0.55 -0.52
N ASN A 21 4.35 0.24 -1.69
CA ASN A 21 5.74 0.54 -2.05
C ASN A 21 5.86 1.67 -3.09
N GLN A 22 4.76 2.34 -3.45
CA GLN A 22 4.75 3.50 -4.34
C GLN A 22 4.36 4.76 -3.58
N LYS A 23 5.37 5.58 -3.28
CA LYS A 23 5.22 6.81 -2.50
C LYS A 23 4.38 7.87 -3.22
N ASP A 24 4.43 7.91 -4.55
CA ASP A 24 3.78 8.96 -5.33
C ASP A 24 2.25 8.87 -5.35
N TRP A 25 1.68 7.80 -4.77
CA TRP A 25 0.23 7.58 -4.72
C TRP A 25 -0.46 8.18 -3.51
N PHE A 26 0.34 8.58 -2.52
CA PHE A 26 -0.16 9.23 -1.35
C PHE A 26 -0.51 10.67 -1.67
N SER A 27 -1.78 11.02 -1.53
CA SER A 27 -2.26 12.39 -1.72
C SER A 27 -1.74 13.37 -0.66
N ASN A 28 -1.36 12.87 0.52
CA ASN A 28 -0.93 13.65 1.68
C ASN A 28 0.17 12.93 2.47
N PHE A 29 1.15 12.36 1.77
CA PHE A 29 2.26 11.63 2.39
C PHE A 29 2.90 12.41 3.55
N LYS A 30 2.99 11.75 4.70
CA LYS A 30 3.74 12.22 5.86
C LYS A 30 4.83 11.22 6.20
N PRO A 31 6.12 11.61 6.15
CA PRO A 31 7.18 10.75 6.66
C PRO A 31 7.00 10.53 8.16
N ILE A 32 7.34 9.33 8.62
CA ILE A 32 7.37 8.98 10.05
C ILE A 32 8.76 8.50 10.42
N TYR A 33 9.08 8.50 11.71
CA TYR A 33 10.30 7.84 12.17
C TYR A 33 10.26 6.35 11.79
N PRO A 34 11.33 5.82 11.18
CA PRO A 34 11.36 4.43 10.74
C PRO A 34 10.99 3.50 11.88
N THR A 35 9.85 2.84 11.75
CA THR A 35 9.33 1.90 12.76
C THR A 35 9.42 0.50 12.17
N GLU A 36 10.03 -0.42 12.91
CA GLU A 36 10.07 -1.82 12.51
C GLU A 36 8.69 -2.44 12.63
N VAL A 37 8.22 -3.04 11.55
CA VAL A 37 6.96 -3.77 11.51
C VAL A 37 7.28 -5.21 11.16
N SER A 38 6.88 -6.13 12.04
CA SER A 38 6.89 -7.56 11.73
C SER A 38 5.78 -7.82 10.72
N VAL A 39 6.15 -8.20 9.50
CA VAL A 39 5.17 -8.57 8.47
C VAL A 39 4.92 -10.06 8.60
N GLU A 40 4.22 -10.46 9.66
CA GLU A 40 3.82 -11.85 9.86
C GLU A 40 2.52 -12.12 9.09
N GLY A 41 2.59 -12.84 7.96
CA GLY A 41 1.39 -13.40 7.32
C GLY A 41 1.09 -13.06 5.86
N SER A 42 1.91 -12.30 5.13
CA SER A 42 1.71 -12.16 3.68
C SER A 42 2.35 -13.31 2.92
N SER A 43 1.57 -14.38 2.71
CA SER A 43 1.73 -15.43 1.68
C SER A 43 3.15 -15.64 1.17
N ARG A 44 3.95 -16.45 1.90
CA ARG A 44 5.20 -17.10 1.45
C ARG A 44 5.86 -16.46 0.21
N SER A 45 6.49 -15.30 0.41
CA SER A 45 7.74 -15.05 -0.31
C SER A 45 8.70 -16.16 0.12
N ARG A 46 9.36 -16.80 -0.85
CA ARG A 46 10.28 -17.94 -0.67
C ARG A 46 11.59 -17.56 0.04
N LEU A 47 11.57 -16.53 0.87
CA LEU A 47 12.72 -16.04 1.62
C LEU A 47 12.52 -16.45 3.08
N GLU A 48 13.20 -17.52 3.47
CA GLU A 48 13.41 -17.88 4.86
C GLU A 48 14.16 -16.73 5.56
N GLY A 49 13.49 -16.08 6.50
CA GLY A 49 14.04 -15.03 7.33
C GLY A 49 12.92 -14.13 7.82
N ASP A 50 12.99 -13.69 9.07
CA ASP A 50 12.06 -12.73 9.66
C ASP A 50 12.03 -11.48 8.76
N SER A 51 11.03 -11.37 7.88
CA SER A 51 10.95 -10.28 6.90
C SER A 51 10.45 -9.03 7.62
N SER A 52 11.34 -8.44 8.42
CA SER A 52 11.14 -7.16 9.04
C SER A 52 11.24 -6.08 7.96
N ALA A 53 10.20 -5.26 7.87
CA ALA A 53 10.18 -4.11 6.96
C ALA A 53 10.03 -2.83 7.78
N LYS A 54 10.55 -1.71 7.25
CA LYS A 54 10.52 -0.43 7.95
C LYS A 54 9.39 0.43 7.36
N ALA A 55 8.40 0.73 8.19
CA ALA A 55 7.41 1.75 7.86
C ALA A 55 8.07 3.13 7.99
N VAL A 56 8.08 3.90 6.90
CA VAL A 56 8.79 5.18 6.76
C VAL A 56 7.86 6.35 6.44
N GLY A 57 6.59 6.06 6.16
CA GLY A 57 5.59 7.09 5.99
C GLY A 57 4.18 6.55 6.07
N VAL A 58 3.23 7.47 6.17
CA VAL A 58 1.80 7.21 6.16
C VAL A 58 1.12 8.22 5.26
N GLY A 59 0.02 7.84 4.64
CA GLY A 59 -0.83 8.78 3.92
C GLY A 59 -2.09 8.13 3.40
N ASP A 60 -2.87 8.92 2.70
CA ASP A 60 -4.15 8.52 2.13
C ASP A 60 -4.02 8.29 0.62
N ILE A 61 -4.56 7.17 0.17
CA ILE A 61 -4.74 6.85 -1.24
C ILE A 61 -6.23 6.94 -1.57
N LYS A 62 -6.54 7.66 -2.65
CA LYS A 62 -7.90 7.86 -3.15
C LYS A 62 -8.13 7.03 -4.40
N PHE A 63 -9.16 6.20 -4.38
CA PHE A 63 -9.63 5.49 -5.55
C PHE A 63 -10.99 6.04 -5.97
N THR A 64 -11.14 6.29 -7.27
CA THR A 64 -12.44 6.54 -7.88
C THR A 64 -12.80 5.33 -8.71
N THR A 65 -13.86 4.62 -8.34
CA THR A 65 -14.39 3.53 -9.17
C THR A 65 -15.22 4.13 -10.31
N LEU A 66 -14.80 3.86 -11.55
CA LEU A 66 -15.50 4.31 -12.76
C LEU A 66 -16.59 3.33 -13.21
N ASP A 67 -16.63 2.13 -12.63
CA ASP A 67 -17.50 1.02 -13.07
C ASP A 67 -18.78 0.88 -12.23
N ILE A 68 -18.97 1.76 -11.24
CA ILE A 68 -20.20 1.86 -10.45
C ILE A 68 -21.05 2.96 -11.07
N LYS A 69 -22.36 2.71 -11.25
CA LYS A 69 -23.33 3.64 -11.87
C LYS A 69 -23.26 5.06 -11.28
N ASP A 70 -22.89 5.14 -10.00
CA ASP A 70 -22.59 6.35 -9.28
C ASP A 70 -21.09 6.40 -8.94
N LYS A 71 -20.49 7.60 -9.04
CA LYS A 71 -19.10 7.81 -8.65
C LYS A 71 -18.95 7.59 -7.15
N VAL A 72 -18.24 6.53 -6.77
CA VAL A 72 -17.85 6.26 -5.37
C VAL A 72 -16.38 6.64 -5.19
N GLU A 73 -16.09 7.42 -4.15
CA GLU A 73 -14.72 7.71 -3.71
C GLU A 73 -14.40 6.83 -2.50
N ILE A 74 -13.33 6.05 -2.61
CA ILE A 74 -12.83 5.21 -1.52
C ILE A 74 -11.48 5.76 -1.06
N ASN A 75 -11.36 6.01 0.23
CA ASN A 75 -10.17 6.56 0.86
C ASN A 75 -9.55 5.50 1.77
N PHE A 76 -8.28 5.16 1.56
CA PHE A 76 -7.53 4.25 2.41
C PHE A 76 -6.34 4.97 3.03
N LYS A 77 -6.16 4.76 4.34
CA LYS A 77 -4.91 5.11 5.02
C LYS A 77 -3.93 3.96 4.86
N MET A 78 -2.78 4.21 4.25
CA MET A 78 -1.76 3.21 3.98
C MET A 78 -0.42 3.60 4.60
N TYR A 79 0.40 2.59 4.88
CA TYR A 79 1.79 2.77 5.30
C TYR A 79 2.74 2.55 4.12
N TYR A 80 3.70 3.44 3.98
CA TYR A 80 4.80 3.32 3.04
C TYR A 80 5.95 2.56 3.69
N MET A 81 6.39 1.48 3.04
CA MET A 81 7.48 0.63 3.55
C MET A 81 8.64 0.55 2.56
N TYR A 82 9.85 0.54 3.11
CA TYR A 82 11.03 0.07 2.38
C TYR A 82 11.40 -1.34 2.86
N PRO A 83 11.65 -2.29 1.96
CA PRO A 83 12.28 -3.55 2.33
C PRO A 83 13.67 -3.26 2.93
N ARG A 84 14.07 -4.10 3.89
CA ARG A 84 15.45 -4.12 4.39
C ARG A 84 16.40 -4.60 3.29
#